data_AF-A0A5E4Q1F8-F1
#
_entry.id   AF-A0A5E4Q1F8-F1
#
_cell.length_a   1.000
_cell.length_b   1.000
_cell.length_c   1.000
_cell.angle_alpha   90.00
_cell.angle_beta   90.00
_cell.angle_gamma   90.00
#
_symmetry.space_group_name_H-M   'P 1'
#
loop_
_entity.id
_entity.type
_entity.pdbx_description
1 polymer ?
#
loop_
_entity_poly.entity_id
_entity_poly.type
_entity_poly.pdbx_seq_one_letter_code
_entity_poly.pdbx_strand_id
1 'polypeptide(L)'
;MPYIMVMGNLSSNQLSTKDGATVYGLNSEERETLVRELNSSFGKEAAASYPDRTVRVTQRGITLVVVNRIHGLLGYDVVSHAMAMTNANRELVTFTMYKKTNPHSHSHQTSSGGSHKSHGHGNVVTL
;
A
#
# COMPACT_ATOMS: atom_id res chain seq x y z
N MET A 1 -1.92 -9.50 -6.63
CA MET A 1 -2.43 -10.37 -5.55
C MET A 1 -3.21 -9.49 -4.60
N PRO A 2 -4.32 -9.96 -4.00
CA PRO A 2 -5.12 -9.10 -3.15
C PRO A 2 -4.48 -8.88 -1.77
N TYR A 3 -3.54 -9.74 -1.35
CA TYR A 3 -2.81 -9.60 -0.10
C TYR A 3 -1.33 -9.36 -0.35
N ILE A 4 -0.74 -8.55 0.53
CA ILE A 4 0.69 -8.30 0.64
C ILE A 4 1.11 -8.42 2.11
N MET A 5 2.41 -8.55 2.33
CA MET A 5 2.98 -8.56 3.67
C MET A 5 4.11 -7.55 3.74
N VAL A 6 4.12 -6.72 4.78
CA VAL A 6 5.24 -5.85 5.13
C VAL A 6 5.88 -6.39 6.40
N MET A 7 7.12 -6.84 6.33
CA MET A 7 7.89 -7.31 7.48
C MET A 7 9.00 -6.31 7.78
N GLY A 8 9.18 -5.92 9.04
CA GLY A 8 10.26 -5.02 9.42
C GLY A 8 10.47 -4.98 10.92
N ASN A 9 11.18 -3.95 11.39
CA ASN A 9 11.35 -3.64 12.80
C ASN A 9 10.66 -2.33 13.18
N LEU A 10 10.32 -2.19 14.46
CA LEU A 10 9.81 -0.94 15.04
C LEU A 10 10.90 -0.21 15.84
N SER A 11 11.85 -0.95 16.41
CA SER A 11 12.93 -0.40 17.24
C SER A 11 14.17 0.01 16.42
N SER A 12 14.68 1.21 16.71
CA SER A 12 15.89 1.77 16.06
C SER A 12 17.20 1.48 16.83
N ASN A 13 17.12 0.86 18.02
CA ASN A 13 18.21 0.80 19.00
C ASN A 13 19.38 -0.16 18.68
N GLN A 14 19.52 -0.63 17.45
CA GLN A 14 20.67 -1.40 17.01
C GLN A 14 21.23 -0.75 15.72
N LEU A 15 22.52 -0.42 15.70
CA LEU A 15 23.23 0.36 14.67
C LEU A 15 23.50 -0.41 13.35
N SER A 16 22.72 -1.43 13.02
CA SER A 16 22.93 -2.22 11.80
C SER A 16 22.17 -1.59 10.62
N THR A 17 22.91 -1.17 9.60
CA THR A 17 22.44 -0.48 8.40
C THR A 17 21.74 -1.37 7.37
N LYS A 18 21.44 -2.64 7.70
CA LYS A 18 21.14 -3.66 6.69
C LYS A 18 19.67 -4.09 6.56
N ASP A 19 18.83 -3.84 7.57
CA ASP A 19 17.45 -4.35 7.57
C ASP A 19 16.46 -3.29 8.08
N GLY A 20 15.74 -2.65 7.15
CA GLY A 20 14.62 -1.75 7.43
C GLY A 20 13.28 -2.48 7.36
N ALA A 21 12.69 -2.57 6.17
CA ALA A 21 11.46 -3.31 5.91
C ALA A 21 11.56 -4.09 4.59
N THR A 22 10.86 -5.21 4.50
CA THR A 22 10.70 -5.99 3.28
C THR A 22 9.22 -6.12 2.96
N VAL A 23 8.87 -5.80 1.72
CA VAL A 23 7.50 -5.89 1.20
C VAL A 23 7.40 -7.06 0.24
N TYR A 24 6.42 -7.91 0.48
CA TYR A 24 6.14 -9.13 -0.28
C TYR A 24 4.79 -9.03 -0.99
N GLY A 25 4.69 -9.63 -2.18
CA GLY A 25 3.40 -9.84 -2.87
C GLY A 25 2.94 -8.73 -3.82
N LEU A 26 3.69 -7.63 -3.92
CA LEU A 26 3.42 -6.57 -4.90
C LEU A 26 3.69 -7.05 -6.34
N ASN A 27 2.85 -6.60 -7.28
CA ASN A 27 3.10 -6.81 -8.71
C ASN A 27 4.24 -5.90 -9.23
N SER A 28 4.69 -6.06 -10.49
CA SER A 28 5.85 -5.30 -10.99
C SER A 28 5.66 -3.79 -10.96
N GLU A 29 4.52 -3.31 -11.47
CA GLU A 29 4.20 -1.87 -11.54
C GLU A 29 4.08 -1.26 -10.15
N GLU A 30 3.46 -1.98 -9.21
CA GLU A 30 3.34 -1.55 -7.81
C GLU A 30 4.70 -1.49 -7.11
N ARG A 31 5.60 -2.45 -7.39
CA ARG A 31 6.98 -2.42 -6.85
C ARG A 31 7.75 -1.22 -7.38
N GLU A 32 7.71 -0.99 -8.68
CA GLU A 32 8.39 0.14 -9.32
C GLU A 32 7.87 1.49 -8.80
N THR A 33 6.54 1.60 -8.65
CA THR A 33 5.89 2.80 -8.10
C THR A 33 6.35 3.05 -6.66
N LEU A 34 6.35 2.02 -5.81
CA LEU A 34 6.79 2.14 -4.42
C LEU A 34 8.28 2.51 -4.32
N VAL A 35 9.14 1.86 -5.09
CA VAL A 35 10.59 2.14 -5.09
C VAL A 35 10.85 3.58 -5.51
N ARG A 36 10.21 4.04 -6.60
CA ARG A 36 10.36 5.41 -7.09
C ARG A 36 9.93 6.43 -6.03
N GLU A 37 8.78 6.21 -5.39
CA GLU A 37 8.23 7.14 -4.40
C GLU A 37 9.05 7.18 -3.10
N LEU A 38 9.57 6.05 -2.64
CA LEU A 38 10.46 6.02 -1.49
C LEU A 38 11.77 6.75 -1.81
N ASN A 39 12.38 6.47 -2.96
CA ASN A 39 13.66 7.10 -3.33
C ASN A 39 13.50 8.62 -3.59
N SER A 40 12.39 9.06 -4.17
CA SER A 40 12.08 10.49 -4.33
C SER A 40 11.83 11.18 -2.98
N SER A 41 11.04 10.55 -2.10
CA SER A 41 10.69 11.12 -0.79
C SER A 41 11.91 11.27 0.13
N PHE A 42 12.86 10.33 0.07
CA PHE A 42 14.05 10.35 0.94
C PHE A 42 15.24 11.07 0.30
N GLY A 43 15.19 11.41 -0.98
CA GLY A 43 16.30 12.05 -1.71
C GLY A 43 17.57 11.18 -1.81
N LYS A 44 17.44 9.86 -1.59
CA LYS A 44 18.51 8.86 -1.62
C LYS A 44 17.94 7.49 -1.94
N GLU A 45 18.81 6.52 -2.23
CA GLU A 45 18.40 5.12 -2.42
C GLU A 45 17.96 4.49 -1.09
N ALA A 46 16.66 4.58 -0.81
CA ALA A 46 16.01 4.06 0.39
C ALA A 46 15.32 2.72 0.14
N ALA A 47 15.01 2.38 -1.11
CA ALA A 47 14.36 1.14 -1.49
C ALA A 47 14.88 0.59 -2.83
N ALA A 48 14.90 -0.74 -2.95
CA ALA A 48 15.22 -1.44 -4.18
C ALA A 48 14.30 -2.66 -4.38
N SER A 49 13.96 -2.97 -5.63
CA SER A 49 13.26 -4.19 -6.01
C SER A 49 14.27 -5.32 -6.23
N TYR A 50 13.96 -6.52 -5.76
CA TYR A 50 14.83 -7.70 -5.85
C TYR A 50 14.23 -8.79 -6.76
N PRO A 51 15.06 -9.73 -7.28
CA PRO A 51 14.61 -10.81 -8.16
C PRO A 51 13.57 -11.74 -7.53
N ASP A 52 13.54 -11.82 -6.20
CA ASP A 52 12.57 -12.58 -5.39
C ASP A 52 11.19 -11.90 -5.30
N ARG A 53 10.93 -10.88 -6.14
CA ARG A 53 9.68 -10.09 -6.18
C ARG A 53 9.41 -9.36 -4.87
N THR A 54 10.45 -9.05 -4.10
CA THR A 54 10.36 -8.23 -2.91
C THR A 54 10.84 -6.80 -3.16
N VAL A 55 10.34 -5.86 -2.35
CA VAL A 55 10.96 -4.53 -2.22
C VAL A 55 11.61 -4.49 -0.85
N ARG A 56 12.92 -4.24 -0.80
CA ARG A 56 13.64 -4.06 0.46
C ARG A 56 13.94 -2.60 0.67
N VAL A 57 13.70 -2.16 1.89
CA VAL A 57 13.85 -0.80 2.35
C VAL A 57 15.03 -0.79 3.32
N THR A 58 16.03 0.03 3.02
CA THR A 58 17.33 0.02 3.70
C THR A 58 17.33 0.79 5.02
N GLN A 59 16.36 1.69 5.21
CA GLN A 59 16.27 2.54 6.40
C GLN A 59 15.47 1.86 7.53
N ARG A 60 16.04 1.86 8.74
CA ARG A 60 15.39 1.33 9.96
C ARG A 60 14.30 2.24 10.49
N GLY A 61 13.35 1.67 11.23
CA GLY A 61 12.29 2.42 11.91
C GLY A 61 11.27 3.07 10.98
N ILE A 62 11.33 2.80 9.68
CA ILE A 62 10.36 3.33 8.71
C ILE A 62 9.34 2.29 8.26
N THR A 63 9.25 1.13 8.93
CA THR A 63 8.23 0.10 8.63
C THR A 63 6.82 0.69 8.62
N LEU A 64 6.47 1.52 9.61
CA LEU A 64 5.17 2.21 9.65
C LEU A 64 5.00 3.23 8.53
N VAL A 65 6.08 3.92 8.14
CA VAL A 65 6.06 4.85 7.00
C VAL A 65 5.79 4.07 5.72
N VAL A 66 6.44 2.92 5.52
CA VAL A 66 6.23 2.06 4.36
C VAL A 66 4.79 1.55 4.30
N VAL A 67 4.24 1.07 5.42
CA VAL A 67 2.83 0.66 5.52
C VAL A 67 1.89 1.82 5.14
N ASN A 68 2.11 3.01 5.70
CA ASN A 68 1.29 4.19 5.41
C ASN A 68 1.41 4.63 3.94
N ARG A 69 2.60 4.56 3.35
CA ARG A 69 2.82 4.87 1.93
C ARG A 69 2.12 3.88 1.02
N ILE A 70 2.21 2.58 1.32
CA ILE A 70 1.51 1.54 0.56
C ILE A 70 -0.02 1.75 0.64
N HIS A 71 -0.54 2.13 1.80
CA HIS A 71 -1.95 2.48 1.93
C HIS A 71 -2.34 3.66 1.03
N GLY A 72 -1.65 4.81 1.16
CA GLY A 72 -1.99 6.02 0.41
C GLY A 72 -1.73 5.93 -1.10
N LEU A 73 -0.70 5.20 -1.53
CA LEU A 73 -0.29 5.11 -2.94
C LEU A 73 -1.02 4.01 -3.69
N LEU A 74 -1.18 2.85 -3.05
CA LEU A 74 -1.60 1.62 -3.72
C LEU A 74 -2.97 1.12 -3.25
N GLY A 75 -3.55 1.72 -2.20
CA GLY A 75 -4.89 1.42 -1.70
C GLY A 75 -4.99 0.10 -0.94
N TYR A 76 -3.90 -0.35 -0.30
CA TYR A 76 -3.95 -1.52 0.59
C TYR A 76 -4.32 -1.10 2.02
N ASP A 77 -5.24 -1.81 2.65
CA ASP A 77 -5.63 -1.63 4.05
C ASP A 77 -4.95 -2.68 4.93
N VAL A 78 -4.49 -2.31 6.12
CA VAL A 78 -3.98 -3.28 7.11
C VAL A 78 -5.14 -4.13 7.61
N VAL A 79 -5.02 -5.45 7.48
CA VAL A 79 -6.04 -6.41 7.96
C VAL A 79 -5.60 -7.19 9.19
N SER A 80 -4.29 -7.38 9.36
CA SER A 80 -3.73 -8.01 10.56
C SER A 80 -2.27 -7.60 10.77
N HIS A 81 -1.80 -7.76 12.00
CA HIS A 81 -0.39 -7.63 12.33
C HIS A 81 0.03 -8.74 13.28
N ALA A 82 1.29 -9.12 13.24
CA ALA A 82 1.89 -10.03 14.21
C ALA A 82 3.25 -9.48 14.65
N MET A 83 3.59 -9.74 15.91
CA MET A 83 4.89 -9.37 16.48
C MET A 83 5.58 -10.63 16.98
N ALA A 84 6.87 -10.72 16.71
CA ALA A 84 7.72 -11.80 17.16
C ALA A 84 9.06 -11.25 17.67
N MET A 85 9.61 -11.88 18.70
CA MET A 85 10.96 -11.64 19.15
C MET A 85 11.84 -12.80 18.67
N THR A 86 12.94 -12.48 18.00
CA THR A 86 13.90 -13.49 17.55
C THR A 86 14.86 -13.86 18.69
N ASN A 87 15.56 -15.00 18.56
CA ASN A 87 16.61 -15.43 19.49
C ASN A 87 17.76 -14.41 19.66
N ALA A 88 17.89 -13.46 18.73
CA ALA A 88 18.85 -12.36 18.79
C ALA A 88 18.26 -11.09 19.44
N ASN A 89 17.15 -11.21 20.19
CA ASN A 89 16.38 -10.12 20.79
C ASN A 89 15.99 -9.02 19.80
N ARG A 90 15.78 -9.39 18.53
CA ARG A 90 15.25 -8.46 17.51
C ARG A 90 13.74 -8.59 17.47
N GLU A 91 13.07 -7.46 17.63
CA GLU A 91 11.63 -7.33 17.42
C GLU A 91 11.35 -7.30 15.91
N LEU A 92 10.55 -8.24 15.46
CA LEU A 92 10.01 -8.29 14.12
C LEU A 92 8.51 -7.99 14.20
N VAL A 93 8.05 -7.10 13.33
CA VAL A 93 6.64 -6.85 13.09
C VAL A 93 6.31 -7.24 11.66
N THR A 94 5.17 -7.89 11.48
CA THR A 94 4.59 -8.13 10.16
C THR A 94 3.22 -7.49 10.09
N PHE A 95 2.93 -6.84 8.97
CA PHE A 95 1.61 -6.33 8.63
C PHE A 95 1.11 -7.08 7.40
N THR A 96 -0.03 -7.74 7.51
CA THR A 96 -0.75 -8.24 6.35
C THR A 96 -1.67 -7.13 5.88
N MET A 97 -1.56 -6.76 4.60
CA MET A 97 -2.41 -5.74 4.01
C MET A 97 -3.20 -6.32 2.84
N TYR A 98 -4.42 -5.83 2.64
CA TYR A 98 -5.34 -6.27 1.61
C TYR A 98 -5.78 -5.11 0.73
N LYS A 99 -5.74 -5.30 -0.59
CA LYS A 99 -6.27 -4.35 -1.56
C LYS A 99 -7.68 -4.79 -1.95
N LYS A 100 -8.67 -4.01 -1.55
CA LYS A 100 -10.04 -4.16 -2.05
C LYS A 100 -10.01 -3.94 -3.56
N THR A 101 -10.24 -4.98 -4.33
CA THR A 101 -10.52 -4.84 -5.76
C THR A 101 -11.89 -4.20 -5.88
N ASN A 102 -11.94 -2.90 -6.19
CA ASN A 102 -13.21 -2.26 -6.50
C ASN A 102 -13.75 -2.92 -7.79
N PRO A 103 -14.93 -3.55 -7.81
CA PRO A 103 -15.46 -4.17 -9.02
C PRO A 103 -16.02 -3.15 -10.02
N HIS A 104 -15.53 -1.90 -10.03
CA HIS A 104 -15.94 -0.88 -11.00
C HIS A 104 -15.00 -0.89 -12.19
N SER A 105 -15.08 -1.97 -12.97
CA SER A 105 -14.62 -2.00 -14.35
C SER A 105 -15.50 -1.12 -15.23
N HIS A 106 -14.85 -0.19 -15.95
CA HIS A 106 -15.24 0.39 -17.24
C HIS A 106 -16.73 0.56 -17.57
N SER A 107 -17.21 1.81 -17.55
CA SER A 107 -18.18 2.25 -18.56
C SER A 107 -17.59 3.40 -19.37
N HIS A 108 -16.95 3.05 -20.49
CA HIS A 108 -16.89 3.96 -21.62
C HIS A 108 -18.29 4.00 -22.23
N GLN A 109 -19.12 4.95 -21.83
CA GLN A 109 -20.23 5.40 -22.65
C GLN A 109 -19.92 6.80 -23.16
N THR A 110 -19.31 6.81 -24.35
CA THR A 110 -19.41 7.91 -25.30
C THR A 110 -20.88 8.09 -25.68
N SER A 111 -21.50 9.20 -25.29
CA SER A 111 -22.57 9.79 -26.10
C SER A 111 -22.64 11.29 -25.86
N SER A 112 -22.15 12.01 -26.86
CA SER A 112 -22.54 13.38 -27.15
C SER A 112 -24.03 13.44 -27.50
N GLY A 113 -24.74 14.44 -26.99
CA GLY A 113 -25.97 14.93 -27.60
C GLY A 113 -27.17 15.06 -26.65
N GLY A 114 -27.74 16.27 -26.62
CA GLY A 114 -29.16 16.44 -26.33
C GLY A 114 -29.49 17.22 -25.05
N SER A 115 -29.59 18.53 -25.20
CA SER A 115 -30.52 19.37 -24.42
C SER A 115 -31.89 18.69 -24.26
N HIS A 116 -32.55 18.75 -23.10
CA HIS A 116 -33.98 19.08 -22.95
C HIS A 116 -34.42 19.11 -21.47
N LYS A 117 -34.82 20.32 -21.05
CA LYS A 117 -36.03 20.69 -20.29
C LYS A 117 -36.41 20.02 -18.94
N SER A 118 -36.48 20.90 -17.95
CA SER A 118 -37.45 20.99 -16.84
C SER A 118 -38.81 20.29 -17.06
N HIS A 119 -39.21 19.47 -16.06
CA HIS A 119 -40.54 19.32 -15.41
C HIS A 119 -40.30 18.37 -14.22
N GLY A 120 -40.63 18.67 -12.96
CA GLY A 120 -41.89 19.18 -12.45
C GLY A 120 -42.86 18.01 -12.26
N HIS A 121 -42.96 17.46 -11.05
CA HIS A 121 -44.17 16.99 -10.34
C HIS A 121 -43.81 16.00 -9.22
N GLY A 122 -44.15 16.37 -7.99
CA GLY A 122 -44.11 15.48 -6.84
C GLY A 122 -45.27 14.51 -6.83
N ASN A 123 -45.09 13.41 -6.11
CA ASN A 123 -46.21 12.77 -5.43
C ASN A 123 -45.71 12.09 -4.15
N VAL A 124 -46.28 12.53 -3.03
CA VAL A 124 -46.19 11.92 -1.71
C VAL A 124 -47.22 10.79 -1.66
N VAL A 125 -46.83 9.61 -1.18
CA VAL A 125 -47.77 8.71 -0.48
C VAL A 125 -47.03 8.07 0.69
N THR A 126 -47.45 8.46 1.88
CA THR A 126 -47.18 7.79 3.16
C THR A 126 -48.26 6.72 3.35
N LEU A 127 -47.86 5.54 3.84
CA LEU A 127 -48.68 4.64 4.64
C LEU A 127 -47.90 4.32 5.91
#